data_AF-A0A2V7J8H1-F1
#
_entry.id   AF-A0A2V7J8H1-F1
#
_cell.length_a   1.000
_cell.length_b   1.000
_cell.length_c   1.000
_cell.angle_alpha   90.00
_cell.angle_beta   90.00
_cell.angle_gamma   90.00
#
_symmetry.space_group_name_H-M   'P 1'
#
loop_
_entity.id
_entity.type
_entity.pdbx_description
1 polymer ?
#
loop_
_entity_poly.entity_id
_entity_poly.type
_entity_poly.pdbx_seq_one_letter_code
_entity_poly.pdbx_strand_id
1 'polypeptide(L)' 'MRRLRIGFLFRRPYGAGHVSIFPKTMQALADAGVVVDVIAANGRLIDLSAVRVEHDLYVLK' A
#
# COMPACT_ATOMS: atom_id res chain seq x y z
N MET A 1 21.51 5.69 3.24
CA MET A 1 20.86 4.63 2.44
C MET A 1 19.53 5.17 1.93
N ARG A 2 19.14 4.88 0.68
CA ARG A 2 17.82 5.27 0.16
C ARG A 2 16.75 4.58 1.01
N ARG A 3 15.76 5.35 1.47
CA ARG A 3 14.64 4.81 2.25
C ARG A 3 13.81 3.91 1.35
N LEU A 4 13.57 2.66 1.76
CA LEU A 4 12.73 1.72 1.02
C LEU A 4 11.31 2.29 0.92
N ARG A 5 10.71 2.23 -0.26
CA ARG A 5 9.35 2.72 -0.51
C ARG A 5 8.47 1.55 -0.95
N ILE A 6 7.35 1.33 -0.26
CA ILE A 6 6.41 0.23 -0.57
C ILE A 6 5.02 0.82 -0.79
N GLY A 7 4.45 0.53 -1.97
CA GLY A 7 3.09 0.92 -2.35
C GLY A 7 2.11 -0.24 -2.12
N PHE A 8 1.08 -0.03 -1.32
CA PHE A 8 0.01 -1.01 -1.13
C PHE A 8 -1.21 -0.65 -1.97
N LEU A 9 -1.56 -1.50 -2.93
CA LEU A 9 -2.72 -1.33 -3.79
C LEU A 9 -3.94 -2.00 -3.18
N PHE A 10 -4.97 -1.21 -2.89
CA PHE A 10 -6.24 -1.70 -2.36
C PHE A 10 -7.37 -1.51 -3.35
N ARG A 11 -8.10 -2.59 -3.61
CA ARG A 11 -9.30 -2.51 -4.46
C ARG A 11 -10.44 -1.70 -3.82
N ARG A 12 -10.52 -1.68 -2.48
CA ARG A 12 -11.45 -0.87 -1.67
C ARG A 12 -10.78 -0.45 -0.36
N PRO A 13 -11.07 0.76 0.18
CA PRO A 13 -10.69 1.09 1.55
C PRO A 13 -11.32 0.10 2.53
N TYR A 14 -10.61 -0.21 3.63
CA TYR A 14 -11.13 -1.11 4.66
C TYR A 14 -12.48 -0.63 5.17
N GLY A 15 -13.51 -1.47 5.07
CA GLY A 15 -14.81 -1.18 5.68
C GLY A 15 -14.70 -1.17 7.21
N ALA A 16 -15.53 -0.39 7.88
CA ALA A 16 -15.61 -0.40 9.34
C ALA A 16 -15.88 -1.84 9.84
N GLY A 17 -15.05 -2.34 10.78
CA GLY A 17 -15.16 -3.70 11.32
C GLY A 17 -14.36 -4.79 10.60
N HIS A 18 -13.71 -4.48 9.45
CA HIS A 18 -12.80 -5.45 8.82
C HIS A 18 -11.48 -5.55 9.59
N VAL A 19 -11.24 -6.70 10.21
CA VAL A 19 -9.93 -7.03 10.81
C VAL A 19 -8.99 -7.50 9.70
N SER A 20 -8.02 -6.67 9.34
CA SER A 20 -6.96 -7.06 8.40
C SER A 20 -5.60 -7.01 9.10
N ILE A 21 -4.71 -7.95 8.75
CA ILE A 21 -3.32 -7.92 9.19
C ILE A 21 -2.54 -6.76 8.54
N PHE A 22 -3.01 -6.29 7.38
CA PHE A 22 -2.29 -5.34 6.55
C PHE A 22 -2.07 -3.97 7.20
N PRO A 23 -3.05 -3.33 7.87
CA PRO A 23 -2.79 -2.13 8.65
C PRO A 23 -1.69 -2.33 9.72
N LYS A 24 -1.67 -3.48 10.40
CA LYS A 24 -0.60 -3.81 11.36
C LYS A 24 0.75 -3.99 10.67
N THR A 25 0.78 -4.64 9.50
CA THR A 25 2.00 -4.79 8.68
C THR A 25 2.53 -3.45 8.19
N MET A 26 1.66 -2.56 7.70
CA MET A 26 2.05 -1.21 7.28
C MET A 26 2.65 -0.41 8.43
N GLN A 27 2.04 -0.48 9.61
CA GLN A 27 2.57 0.19 10.79
C GLN A 27 3.96 -0.34 11.14
N ALA A 28 4.14 -1.66 11.19
CA ALA A 28 5.45 -2.26 11.48
C ALA A 28 6.52 -1.87 10.45
N LEU A 29 6.15 -1.75 9.16
CA LEU A 29 7.05 -1.28 8.11
C LEU A 29 7.43 0.20 8.28
N ALA A 30 6.44 1.05 8.60
CA ALA A 30 6.67 2.46 8.87
C ALA A 30 7.59 2.65 10.09
N ASP A 31 7.37 1.87 11.15
CA ASP A 31 8.21 1.88 12.36
C ASP A 31 9.65 1.42 12.06
N ALA A 32 9.83 0.52 11.09
CA ALA A 32 11.13 0.11 10.57
C ALA A 32 11.78 1.15 9.61
N GLY A 33 11.12 2.30 9.39
CA GLY A 33 11.63 3.40 8.59
C GLY A 33 11.34 3.27 7.09
N VAL A 34 10.44 2.39 6.67
CA VAL A 34 9.97 2.27 5.28
C VAL A 34 8.95 3.38 4.98
N VAL A 35 9.00 3.98 3.78
CA VAL A 35 7.92 4.85 3.30
C VAL A 35 6.79 3.96 2.79
N VAL A 36 5.62 4.07 3.39
CA VAL A 36 4.44 3.28 3.03
C VAL A 36 3.40 4.18 2.39
N ASP A 37 3.07 3.93 1.13
CA ASP A 37 2.02 4.66 0.41
C ASP A 37 0.82 3.73 0.15
N VAL A 38 -0.39 4.23 0.41
CA VAL A 38 -1.64 3.48 0.23
C VAL A 38 -2.35 3.98 -1.03
N ILE A 39 -2.46 3.13 -2.04
CA ILE A 39 -3.07 3.43 -3.33
C ILE A 39 -4.45 2.78 -3.38
N ALA A 40 -5.50 3.58 -3.16
CA ALA A 40 -6.88 3.10 -3.19
C ALA A 40 -7.48 3.18 -4.61
N ALA A 41 -7.95 2.05 -5.12
CA ALA A 41 -8.68 1.98 -6.39
C ALA A 41 -10.11 2.52 -6.30
N ASN A 42 -10.67 2.64 -5.09
CA ASN A 42 -12.06 3.02 -4.82
C ASN A 42 -13.08 2.29 -5.73
N GLY A 43 -12.88 0.99 -5.95
CA GLY A 43 -13.72 0.16 -6.81
C GLY A 43 -13.47 0.29 -8.33
N ARG A 44 -12.50 1.09 -8.76
CA ARG A 44 -12.08 1.22 -10.16
C ARG A 44 -10.98 0.20 -10.49
N LEU A 45 -10.83 -0.11 -11.77
CA LEU A 45 -9.66 -0.83 -12.26
C LEU A 45 -8.43 0.05 -12.04
N ILE A 46 -7.38 -0.48 -11.39
CA ILE A 46 -6.09 0.20 -11.34
C ILE A 46 -5.33 -0.18 -12.59
N ASP A 47 -5.02 0.81 -13.42
CA ASP A 47 -4.04 0.65 -14.48
C ASP A 47 -2.64 0.69 -13.85
N LEU A 48 -1.97 -0.47 -13.82
CA LEU A 48 -0.62 -0.59 -13.25
C LEU A 48 0.41 0.23 -14.04
N SER A 49 0.15 0.55 -15.30
CA SER A 49 1.03 1.41 -16.09
C SER A 49 0.95 2.89 -15.68
N ALA A 50 -0.17 3.30 -15.07
CA ALA A 50 -0.36 4.63 -14.48
C ALA A 50 0.17 4.74 -13.04
N VAL A 51 0.47 3.60 -12.40
CA VAL A 51 1.15 3.58 -11.10
C VAL A 51 2.62 3.89 -11.34
N ARG A 52 3.01 5.15 -11.08
CA ARG A 52 4.39 5.59 -11.25
C ARG A 52 5.35 4.67 -10.51
N VAL A 53 6.45 4.26 -11.14
CA VAL A 53 7.53 3.43 -10.55
C VAL A 53 8.36 4.25 -9.55
N GLU A 54 7.71 4.74 -8.51
CA GLU A 54 8.32 5.50 -7.42
C GLU A 54 8.65 4.59 -6.22
N HIS A 55 8.11 3.36 -6.19
CA HIS A 55 8.27 2.39 -5.11
C HIS A 55 9.22 1.25 -5.51
N ASP A 56 9.94 0.73 -4.52
CA ASP A 56 10.79 -0.44 -4.66
C ASP A 56 9.98 -1.74 -4.68
N LEU A 57 8.75 -1.74 -4.12
CA LEU A 57 7.84 -2.89 -4.10
C LEU A 57 6.37 -2.44 -4.12
N TYR A 58 5.55 -3.19 -4.86
CA TYR A 58 4.09 -3.06 -4.85
C TYR A 58 3.44 -4.33 -4.28
N VAL A 59 2.50 -4.15 -3.36
CA VAL A 59 1.74 -5.25 -2.73
C VAL A 59 0.27 -5.13 -3.09
N LEU A 60 -0.31 -6.17 -3.68
CA LEU A 60 -1.71 -6.22 -4.11
C LEU A 60 -2.60 -6.90 -3.06
N LYS A 61 -3.74 -6.28 -2.71
CA LYS A 61 -4.78 -6.88 -1.85
C LYS A 61 -6.21 -6.57 -2.31
#